data_AF-V8NRD0-F1
#
_entry.id   AF-V8NRD0-F1
#
_cell.length_a   1.000
_cell.length_b   1.000
_cell.length_c   1.000
_cell.angle_alpha   90.00
_cell.angle_beta   90.00
_cell.angle_gamma   90.00
#
_symmetry.space_group_name_H-M   'P 1'
#
loop_
_entity.id
_entity.type
_entity.pdbx_description
1 polymer ?
#
loop_
_entity_poly.entity_id
_entity_poly.type
_entity_poly.pdbx_seq_one_letter_code
_entity_poly.pdbx_strand_id
1 'polypeptide(L)'
;GSFRIYTLPDDPTVPPPPRQFCELPDSGPQECIVRIYVCDPYIKISLGKKIVEDRDHYIPNTLNPIFGRMYELSCFLPQEKDLKISVYDYDLMTRDEKVGETTIDLENRFLSRFGSHCGIPQQHCVSGINTWRDQLKPTQLLQNLARVKGHRTPVLSENGKRISYGGRDYTLEEFEVNKILHEHLGPGEERLALHILRTQGLVPEHVETRTLYSTFQPSIPQGKLQMWVDVFPKSLGPPGPPFNITPRKAKKYELRVIIWNTKDVILDEKSITGEEMSDIYEHFWSLDNTEFRIPPKLLIQIWDNDKFSLDDYLGFVELDLHNAVVPAKVSQKCSLDMIPEHKPMNVMKNVKTASLFEQKSMRGWWPCYVEKDGSRGKVEMTLEVLGEKDIEERPAGKGRDEPNMNPKLDMPKYFEK
;
A
#
# COMPACT_ATOMS: atom_id res chain seq x y z
N GLY A 1 26.61 21.17 -10.49
CA GLY A 1 26.89 19.87 -11.12
C GLY A 1 28.38 19.63 -11.33
N SER A 2 28.85 18.39 -11.21
CA SER A 2 30.22 17.99 -11.55
C SER A 2 30.30 17.69 -13.04
N PHE A 3 30.78 18.63 -13.86
CA PHE A 3 31.01 18.38 -15.29
C PHE A 3 32.32 17.62 -15.47
N ARG A 4 32.29 16.53 -16.26
CA ARG A 4 33.51 15.88 -16.76
C ARG A 4 33.78 16.42 -18.16
N ILE A 5 34.86 17.19 -18.28
CA ILE A 5 35.34 17.68 -19.57
C ILE A 5 36.20 16.58 -20.18
N TYR A 6 35.80 16.09 -21.35
CA TYR A 6 36.61 15.16 -22.14
C TYR A 6 37.46 15.98 -23.12
N THR A 7 38.76 15.76 -23.13
CA THR A 7 39.64 16.29 -24.18
C THR A 7 39.30 15.60 -25.50
N LEU A 8 39.11 16.37 -26.56
CA LEU A 8 38.99 15.82 -27.92
C LEU A 8 40.35 15.23 -28.33
N PRO A 9 40.39 14.13 -29.10
CA PRO A 9 41.64 13.62 -29.65
C PRO A 9 42.28 14.67 -30.57
N ASP A 10 43.60 14.87 -30.45
CA ASP A 10 44.37 15.73 -31.38
C ASP A 10 44.47 15.12 -32.79
N ASP A 11 44.30 13.80 -32.89
CA ASP A 11 44.30 13.06 -34.14
C ASP A 11 42.89 13.02 -34.77
N PRO A 12 42.69 13.63 -35.96
CA PRO A 12 41.39 13.70 -36.63
C PRO A 12 40.89 12.34 -37.16
N THR A 13 41.72 11.29 -37.15
CA THR A 13 41.33 9.93 -37.52
C THR A 13 40.65 9.18 -36.37
N VAL A 14 40.77 9.66 -35.13
CA VAL A 14 40.13 9.06 -33.97
C VAL A 14 38.67 9.54 -33.90
N PRO A 15 37.69 8.63 -33.84
CA PRO A 15 36.29 9.03 -33.73
C PRO A 15 36.07 9.82 -32.43
N PRO A 16 35.30 10.93 -32.48
CA PRO A 16 35.04 11.73 -31.30
C PRO A 16 34.31 10.90 -30.23
N PRO A 17 34.49 11.20 -28.93
CA PRO A 17 33.79 10.50 -27.87
C PRO A 17 32.26 10.59 -28.12
N PRO A 18 31.51 9.51 -27.86
CA PRO A 18 30.09 9.47 -28.13
C PRO A 18 29.39 10.60 -27.37
N ARG A 19 28.66 11.44 -28.12
CA ARG A 19 27.88 12.53 -27.54
C ARG A 19 26.89 11.95 -26.54
N GLN A 20 27.02 12.36 -25.28
CA GLN A 20 26.11 11.92 -24.22
C GLN A 20 24.73 12.57 -24.35
N PHE A 21 24.64 13.69 -25.07
CA PHE A 21 23.40 14.43 -25.31
C PHE A 21 23.32 14.80 -26.80
N CYS A 22 22.24 14.38 -27.46
CA CYS A 22 21.92 14.82 -28.82
C CYS A 22 21.20 16.18 -28.83
N GLU A 23 20.46 16.46 -27.76
CA GLU A 23 19.79 17.72 -27.50
C GLU A 23 20.08 18.16 -26.06
N LEU A 24 20.34 19.45 -25.87
CA LEU A 24 20.48 20.06 -24.54
C LEU A 24 19.15 20.68 -24.13
N PRO A 25 18.75 20.59 -22.85
CA PRO A 25 17.62 21.35 -22.35
C PRO A 25 17.91 22.86 -22.48
N ASP A 26 16.84 23.67 -22.52
CA ASP A 26 16.96 25.12 -22.57
C ASP A 26 17.83 25.63 -21.42
N SER A 27 18.78 26.51 -21.72
CA SER A 27 19.74 27.05 -20.75
C SER A 27 19.18 28.19 -19.90
N GLY A 28 17.90 28.52 -20.07
CA GLY A 28 17.23 29.60 -19.34
C GLY A 28 16.82 29.18 -17.91
N PRO A 29 16.60 30.14 -17.01
CA PRO A 29 16.00 29.85 -15.71
C PRO A 29 14.64 29.17 -15.89
N GLN A 30 14.42 28.05 -15.22
CA GLN A 30 13.17 27.30 -15.28
C GLN A 30 12.43 27.46 -13.95
N GLU A 31 11.21 28.01 -14.01
CA GLU A 31 10.31 28.01 -12.86
C GLU A 31 9.72 26.60 -12.68
N CYS A 32 9.81 26.06 -11.47
CA CYS A 32 9.35 24.73 -11.13
C CYS A 32 8.38 24.77 -9.94
N ILE A 33 7.46 23.82 -9.89
CA ILE A 33 6.69 23.42 -8.72
C ILE A 33 7.40 22.23 -8.09
N VAL A 34 7.63 22.27 -6.78
CA VAL A 34 8.32 21.23 -6.01
C VAL A 34 7.33 20.68 -5.00
N ARG A 35 7.05 19.37 -5.09
CA ARG A 35 6.20 18.66 -4.13
C ARG A 35 7.04 17.79 -3.23
N ILE A 36 6.88 17.97 -1.93
CA ILE A 36 7.69 17.34 -0.89
C ILE A 36 6.76 16.53 -0.02
N TYR A 37 6.98 15.22 0.02
CA TYR A 37 6.14 14.29 0.78
C TYR A 37 6.96 13.72 1.93
N VAL A 38 6.54 13.97 3.16
CA VAL A 38 7.32 13.68 4.37
C VAL A 38 6.50 12.88 5.38
N CYS A 39 7.18 11.91 5.99
CA CYS A 39 6.64 11.05 7.03
C CYS A 39 7.48 11.15 8.31
N ASP A 40 7.62 12.32 8.96
CA ASP A 40 8.49 12.52 10.16
C ASP A 40 8.32 13.92 10.84
N PRO A 41 8.82 14.17 12.09
CA PRO A 41 8.45 15.25 13.06
C PRO A 41 8.71 16.68 12.63
N TYR A 42 8.12 17.64 13.38
CA TYR A 42 8.18 19.10 13.18
C TYR A 42 9.30 19.54 12.24
N ILE A 43 8.93 19.74 10.97
CA ILE A 43 9.87 20.10 9.93
C ILE A 43 9.84 21.59 9.63
N LYS A 44 11.01 22.09 9.27
CA LYS A 44 11.21 23.34 8.58
C LYS A 44 11.79 23.07 7.20
N ILE A 45 11.06 23.49 6.18
CA ILE A 45 11.49 23.41 4.78
C ILE A 45 11.95 24.78 4.33
N SER A 46 13.09 24.86 3.66
CA SER A 46 13.61 26.10 3.06
C SER A 46 14.01 25.86 1.62
N LEU A 47 13.52 26.72 0.72
CA LEU A 47 13.80 26.69 -0.71
C LEU A 47 13.92 28.13 -1.23
N GLY A 48 15.13 28.55 -1.56
CA GLY A 48 15.41 29.95 -1.87
C GLY A 48 15.06 30.85 -0.67
N LYS A 49 14.19 31.85 -0.90
CA LYS A 49 13.68 32.72 0.17
C LYS A 49 12.45 32.19 0.89
N LYS A 50 11.87 31.08 0.41
CA LYS A 50 10.63 30.52 0.96
C LYS A 50 10.96 29.61 2.13
N ILE A 51 10.20 29.77 3.21
CA ILE A 51 10.33 28.98 4.42
C ILE A 51 8.93 28.50 4.80
N VAL A 52 8.80 27.19 5.05
CA VAL A 52 7.60 26.57 5.61
C VAL A 52 7.98 25.99 6.97
N GLU A 53 7.23 26.35 7.99
CA GLU A 53 7.38 25.84 9.35
C GLU A 53 6.07 25.15 9.73
N ASP A 54 6.14 23.86 10.10
CA ASP A 54 4.94 23.08 10.44
C ASP A 54 4.84 22.81 11.95
N ARG A 55 5.02 23.86 12.75
CA ARG A 55 5.15 23.77 14.22
C ARG A 55 3.87 23.31 14.90
N ASP A 56 2.72 23.82 14.46
CA ASP A 56 1.42 23.55 15.08
C ASP A 56 0.97 22.09 14.91
N HIS A 57 1.69 21.34 14.09
CA HIS A 57 1.42 19.95 13.81
C HIS A 57 2.60 19.09 14.22
N TYR A 58 3.08 19.22 15.46
CA TYR A 58 4.01 18.25 16.05
C TYR A 58 3.23 17.04 16.58
N ILE A 59 3.88 15.88 16.71
CA ILE A 59 3.31 14.71 17.39
C ILE A 59 4.10 14.54 18.70
N PRO A 60 3.45 14.68 19.87
CA PRO A 60 4.12 14.52 21.16
C PRO A 60 4.54 13.06 21.42
N ASN A 61 5.55 12.88 22.27
CA ASN A 61 5.91 11.61 22.92
C ASN A 61 6.16 10.44 21.96
N THR A 62 6.84 10.67 20.84
CA THR A 62 7.26 9.57 19.95
C THR A 62 8.57 9.87 19.25
N LEU A 63 9.39 8.84 19.07
CA LEU A 63 10.62 8.88 18.29
C LEU A 63 10.39 8.51 16.80
N ASN A 64 9.18 8.10 16.42
CA ASN A 64 8.82 7.70 15.05
C ASN A 64 7.45 8.28 14.60
N PRO A 65 7.28 9.61 14.53
CA PRO A 65 5.99 10.21 14.24
C PRO A 65 5.66 10.19 12.73
N ILE A 66 4.44 9.76 12.37
CA ILE A 66 4.00 9.69 10.97
C ILE A 66 2.96 10.79 10.71
N PHE A 67 3.36 11.89 10.06
CA PHE A 67 2.46 12.99 9.71
C PHE A 67 1.70 12.73 8.42
N GLY A 68 2.38 12.10 7.45
CA GLY A 68 1.87 11.90 6.10
C GLY A 68 1.48 13.22 5.46
N ARG A 69 2.44 14.13 5.26
CA ARG A 69 2.18 15.51 4.79
C ARG A 69 2.86 15.82 3.48
N MET A 70 2.17 16.61 2.67
CA MET A 70 2.65 17.11 1.38
C MET A 70 2.76 18.63 1.43
N TYR A 71 3.92 19.15 1.02
CA TYR A 71 4.18 20.58 0.87
C TYR A 71 4.46 20.89 -0.59
N GLU A 72 3.89 21.98 -1.08
CA GLU A 72 4.08 22.45 -2.45
C GLU A 72 4.73 23.84 -2.43
N LEU A 73 5.86 23.97 -3.11
CA LEU A 73 6.63 25.20 -3.22
C LEU A 73 6.88 25.50 -4.70
N SER A 74 7.21 26.75 -5.03
CA SER A 74 7.76 27.07 -6.36
C SER A 74 9.20 27.57 -6.22
N CYS A 75 10.04 27.32 -7.21
CA CYS A 75 11.41 27.82 -7.24
C CYS A 75 11.87 28.10 -8.67
N PHE A 76 12.95 28.88 -8.81
CA PHE A 76 13.65 29.07 -10.08
C PHE A 76 14.94 28.27 -10.09
N LEU A 77 15.07 27.30 -11.00
CA LEU A 77 16.32 26.56 -11.21
C LEU A 77 17.16 27.22 -12.30
N PRO A 78 18.49 27.33 -12.13
CA PRO A 78 19.30 26.76 -11.04
C PRO A 78 19.50 27.68 -9.83
N GLN A 79 18.89 28.87 -9.79
CA GLN A 79 19.14 29.90 -8.75
C GLN A 79 18.78 29.41 -7.33
N GLU A 80 17.67 28.70 -7.21
CA GLU A 80 17.09 28.19 -5.96
C GLU A 80 17.14 26.66 -5.95
N LYS A 81 18.33 26.09 -6.18
CA LYS A 81 18.53 24.65 -6.32
C LYS A 81 18.59 23.86 -5.01
N ASP A 82 18.95 24.49 -3.90
CA ASP A 82 19.19 23.79 -2.63
C ASP A 82 17.90 23.73 -1.80
N LEU A 83 17.23 22.58 -1.82
CA LEU A 83 16.11 22.27 -0.93
C LEU A 83 16.65 21.79 0.41
N LYS A 84 16.47 22.60 1.45
CA LYS A 84 16.94 22.31 2.80
C LYS A 84 15.78 21.89 3.70
N ILE A 85 15.92 20.74 4.35
CA ILE A 85 14.91 20.21 5.27
C ILE A 85 15.57 20.03 6.62
N SER A 86 14.97 20.62 7.64
CA SER A 86 15.45 20.60 9.01
C SER A 86 14.39 20.03 9.93
N VAL A 87 14.78 19.15 10.84
CA VAL A 87 13.92 18.55 11.86
C VAL A 87 14.25 19.20 13.20
N TYR A 88 13.21 19.51 13.95
CA TYR A 88 13.29 20.16 15.25
C TYR A 88 12.61 19.32 16.32
N ASP A 89 13.15 19.35 17.53
CA ASP A 89 12.50 18.83 18.72
C ASP A 89 11.61 19.93 19.30
N TYR A 90 10.36 19.57 19.60
CA TYR A 90 9.37 20.53 20.07
C TYR A 90 9.42 20.62 21.59
N ASP A 91 9.70 21.82 22.09
CA ASP A 91 9.68 22.12 23.52
C ASP A 91 8.54 23.05 23.89
N LEU A 92 7.78 22.69 24.92
CA LEU A 92 6.67 23.50 25.44
C LEU A 92 7.14 24.81 26.14
N MET A 93 8.36 24.84 26.67
CA MET A 93 8.84 25.93 27.54
C MET A 93 10.16 26.58 27.11
N THR A 94 10.89 25.98 26.16
CA THR A 94 12.18 26.46 25.64
C THR A 94 12.10 26.73 24.13
N ARG A 95 13.18 27.27 23.55
CA ARG A 95 13.27 27.45 22.09
C ARG A 95 13.54 26.09 21.46
N ASP A 96 12.67 25.69 20.54
CA ASP A 96 12.77 24.44 19.77
C ASP A 96 14.21 24.17 19.30
N GLU A 97 14.76 23.01 19.67
CA GLU A 97 16.13 22.61 19.36
C GLU A 97 16.19 21.94 17.98
N LYS A 98 17.19 22.29 17.18
CA LYS A 98 17.39 21.67 15.89
C LYS A 98 18.07 20.32 16.05
N VAL A 99 17.35 19.23 15.76
CA VAL A 99 17.89 17.87 15.74
C VAL A 99 18.90 17.70 14.60
N GLY A 100 18.53 18.13 13.39
CA GLY A 100 19.44 18.03 12.24
C GLY A 100 18.84 18.52 10.93
N GLU A 101 19.64 18.47 9.87
CA GLU A 101 19.26 18.89 8.52
C GLU A 101 19.81 17.98 7.42
N THR A 102 19.14 18.01 6.27
CA THR A 102 19.62 17.48 4.99
C THR A 102 19.37 18.51 3.89
N THR A 103 20.22 18.51 2.86
CA THR A 103 20.04 19.32 1.65
C THR A 103 19.93 18.42 0.42
N ILE A 104 18.99 18.75 -0.48
CA ILE A 104 18.76 18.08 -1.76
C ILE A 104 19.01 19.09 -2.87
N ASP A 105 19.89 18.74 -3.82
CA ASP A 105 20.13 19.55 -5.02
C ASP A 105 19.04 19.25 -6.08
N LEU A 106 18.08 20.17 -6.22
CA LEU A 106 16.96 20.07 -7.14
C LEU A 106 17.37 20.27 -8.60
N GLU A 107 18.44 21.03 -8.88
CA GLU A 107 18.95 21.21 -10.25
C GLU A 107 19.47 19.86 -10.78
N ASN A 108 20.31 19.18 -10.00
CA ASN A 108 20.82 17.87 -10.38
C ASN A 108 19.69 16.84 -10.56
N ARG A 109 18.67 16.92 -9.72
CA ARG A 109 17.48 16.06 -9.81
C ARG A 109 16.67 16.34 -11.08
N PHE A 110 16.48 17.62 -11.40
CA PHE A 110 15.74 18.07 -12.58
C PHE A 110 16.44 17.69 -13.89
N LEU A 111 17.75 17.93 -13.97
CA LEU A 111 18.57 17.71 -15.17
C LEU A 111 19.08 16.26 -15.34
N SER A 112 18.77 15.38 -14.38
CA SER A 112 19.19 13.99 -14.44
C SER A 112 18.62 13.28 -15.67
N ARG A 113 19.51 12.65 -16.45
CA ARG A 113 19.13 11.79 -17.59
C ARG A 113 18.27 10.58 -17.21
N PHE A 114 18.23 10.25 -15.92
CA PHE A 114 17.45 9.13 -15.39
C PHE A 114 16.02 9.53 -15.02
N GLY A 115 15.62 10.79 -15.23
CA GLY A 115 14.24 11.23 -14.96
C GLY A 115 13.91 11.31 -13.46
N SER A 116 14.89 11.64 -12.61
CA SER A 116 14.68 11.68 -11.14
C SER A 116 13.79 12.81 -10.64
N HIS A 117 13.28 13.67 -11.52
CA HIS A 117 12.40 14.78 -11.16
C HIS A 117 10.96 14.33 -10.89
N CYS A 118 10.52 13.24 -11.50
CA CYS A 118 9.22 12.62 -11.24
C CYS A 118 9.39 11.11 -11.41
N GLY A 119 9.41 10.36 -10.30
CA GLY A 119 9.60 8.90 -10.36
C GLY A 119 8.50 8.19 -11.15
N ILE A 120 8.89 7.21 -11.97
CA ILE A 120 7.99 6.47 -12.87
C ILE A 120 7.16 5.42 -12.10
N PRO A 121 5.82 5.49 -12.12
CA PRO A 121 4.96 4.58 -11.37
C PRO A 121 4.95 3.16 -11.94
N GLN A 122 4.45 2.21 -11.15
CA GLN A 122 4.26 0.81 -11.58
C GLN A 122 3.16 0.66 -12.64
N GLN A 123 2.10 1.44 -12.50
CA GLN A 123 0.92 1.38 -13.36
C GLN A 123 0.51 2.79 -13.75
N HIS A 124 -0.10 2.93 -14.92
CA HIS A 124 -0.71 4.18 -15.34
C HIS A 124 -2.19 4.16 -14.95
N CYS A 125 -2.53 4.89 -13.90
CA CYS A 125 -3.90 5.03 -13.43
C CYS A 125 -4.44 6.43 -13.70
N VAL A 126 -5.69 6.54 -14.13
CA VAL A 126 -6.37 7.83 -14.39
C VAL A 126 -7.27 8.27 -13.23
N SER A 127 -7.47 7.39 -12.25
CA SER A 127 -8.26 7.64 -11.05
C SER A 127 -7.72 6.85 -9.85
N GLY A 128 -8.33 7.06 -8.67
CA GLY A 128 -7.95 6.39 -7.44
C GLY A 128 -6.68 6.95 -6.79
N ILE A 129 -6.17 6.26 -5.78
CA ILE A 129 -5.02 6.72 -4.98
C ILE A 129 -3.70 6.78 -5.77
N ASN A 130 -3.59 6.02 -6.86
CA ASN A 130 -2.38 5.92 -7.69
C ASN A 130 -2.50 6.75 -8.98
N THR A 131 -3.35 7.79 -8.99
CA THR A 131 -3.60 8.62 -10.17
C THR A 131 -2.29 9.22 -10.70
N TRP A 132 -2.12 9.19 -12.02
CA TRP A 132 -0.96 9.73 -12.73
C TRP A 132 -0.71 11.20 -12.35
N ARG A 133 0.50 11.49 -11.87
CA ARG A 133 0.86 12.82 -11.35
C ARG A 133 1.82 13.61 -12.24
N ASP A 134 2.44 12.95 -13.22
CA ASP A 134 3.33 13.62 -14.17
C ASP A 134 2.53 14.56 -15.09
N GLN A 135 3.17 15.63 -15.55
CA GLN A 135 2.58 16.61 -16.47
C GLN A 135 2.43 16.05 -17.88
N LEU A 136 3.32 15.14 -18.27
CA LEU A 136 3.29 14.50 -19.57
C LEU A 136 2.71 13.09 -19.47
N LYS A 137 2.01 12.67 -20.51
CA LYS A 137 1.54 11.28 -20.62
C LYS A 137 2.72 10.34 -20.89
N PRO A 138 2.62 9.05 -20.52
CA PRO A 138 3.64 8.05 -20.86
C PRO A 138 4.05 8.03 -22.34
N THR A 139 3.12 8.17 -23.28
CA THR A 139 3.41 8.24 -24.72
C THR A 139 4.29 9.45 -25.08
N GLN A 140 4.01 10.61 -24.49
CA GLN A 140 4.80 11.84 -24.69
C GLN A 140 6.18 11.74 -24.05
N LEU A 141 6.27 11.18 -22.84
CA LEU A 141 7.54 10.89 -22.18
C LEU A 141 8.40 9.94 -23.02
N LEU A 142 7.80 8.90 -23.60
CA LEU A 142 8.52 7.96 -24.47
C LEU A 142 9.02 8.63 -25.76
N GLN A 143 8.24 9.53 -26.35
CA GLN A 143 8.67 10.34 -27.49
C GLN A 143 9.87 11.24 -27.13
N ASN A 144 9.80 11.94 -26.01
CA ASN A 144 10.90 12.79 -25.52
C ASN A 144 12.17 11.97 -25.26
N LEU A 145 12.02 10.79 -24.63
CA LEU A 145 13.13 9.90 -24.38
C LEU A 145 13.75 9.35 -25.67
N ALA A 146 12.91 9.02 -26.67
CA ALA A 146 13.40 8.61 -27.99
C ALA A 146 14.28 9.69 -28.60
N ARG A 147 13.80 10.95 -28.58
CA ARG A 147 14.51 12.12 -29.09
C ARG A 147 15.86 12.32 -28.41
N VAL A 148 15.89 12.30 -27.07
CA VAL A 148 17.12 12.48 -26.29
C VAL A 148 18.12 11.34 -26.53
N LYS A 149 17.66 10.09 -26.68
CA LYS A 149 18.51 8.93 -27.00
C LYS A 149 18.89 8.83 -28.49
N GLY A 150 18.39 9.72 -29.35
CA GLY A 150 18.62 9.65 -30.80
C GLY A 150 17.92 8.45 -31.46
N HIS A 151 16.90 7.88 -30.84
CA HIS A 151 16.06 6.83 -31.41
C HIS A 151 15.01 7.44 -32.35
N ARG A 152 14.50 6.64 -33.29
CA ARG A 152 13.34 7.02 -34.09
C ARG A 152 12.13 7.24 -33.18
N THR A 153 11.27 8.19 -33.57
CA THR A 153 10.01 8.46 -32.88
C THR A 153 9.20 7.16 -32.72
N PRO A 154 8.68 6.86 -31.51
CA PRO A 154 7.86 5.68 -31.29
C PRO A 154 6.64 5.71 -32.23
N VAL A 155 6.36 4.59 -32.88
CA VAL A 155 5.21 4.46 -33.80
C VAL A 155 4.12 3.65 -33.10
N LEU A 156 2.97 4.30 -32.87
CA LEU A 156 1.77 3.65 -32.34
C LEU A 156 0.94 3.08 -33.51
N SER A 157 0.47 1.84 -33.39
CA SER A 157 -0.44 1.25 -34.37
C SER A 157 -1.82 1.89 -34.34
N GLU A 158 -2.55 1.84 -35.45
CA GLU A 158 -3.91 2.41 -35.56
C GLU A 158 -4.89 1.88 -34.50
N ASN A 159 -4.72 0.62 -34.09
CA ASN A 159 -5.54 0.01 -33.04
C ASN A 159 -5.10 0.35 -31.60
N GLY A 160 -4.03 1.12 -31.41
CA GLY A 160 -3.49 1.51 -30.10
C GLY A 160 -2.84 0.38 -29.28
N LYS A 161 -2.72 -0.84 -29.85
CA LYS A 161 -2.26 -2.03 -29.10
C LYS A 161 -0.79 -2.37 -29.26
N ARG A 162 -0.06 -1.68 -30.15
CA ARG A 162 1.34 -1.94 -30.44
C ARG A 162 2.14 -0.64 -30.54
N ILE A 163 3.31 -0.63 -29.91
CA ILE A 163 4.28 0.47 -30.01
C ILE A 163 5.59 -0.09 -30.54
N SER A 164 6.10 0.48 -31.63
CA SER A 164 7.46 0.20 -32.13
C SER A 164 8.44 1.21 -31.55
N TYR A 165 9.46 0.74 -30.83
CA TYR A 165 10.48 1.57 -30.18
C TYR A 165 11.84 0.87 -30.17
N GLY A 166 12.89 1.59 -30.57
CA GLY A 166 14.27 1.06 -30.54
C GLY A 166 14.48 -0.17 -31.42
N GLY A 167 13.73 -0.30 -32.52
CA GLY A 167 13.79 -1.47 -33.42
C GLY A 167 13.07 -2.71 -32.90
N ARG A 168 12.32 -2.60 -31.79
CA ARG A 168 11.50 -3.68 -31.23
C ARG A 168 10.03 -3.26 -31.19
N ASP A 169 9.15 -4.21 -31.49
CA ASP A 169 7.71 -4.05 -31.31
C ASP A 169 7.30 -4.57 -29.93
N TYR A 170 6.46 -3.80 -29.25
CA TYR A 170 5.85 -4.15 -27.97
C TYR A 170 4.34 -4.23 -28.16
N THR A 171 3.69 -5.27 -27.65
CA THR A 171 2.25 -5.46 -27.78
C THR A 171 1.58 -5.49 -26.40
N LEU A 172 0.34 -4.99 -26.33
CA LEU A 172 -0.47 -5.09 -25.11
C LEU A 172 -0.75 -6.54 -24.71
N GLU A 173 -0.96 -7.41 -25.71
CA GLU A 173 -1.27 -8.82 -25.49
C GLU A 173 -0.14 -9.52 -24.74
N GLU A 174 1.12 -9.31 -25.12
CA GLU A 174 2.29 -9.84 -24.42
C GLU A 174 2.47 -9.22 -23.02
N PHE A 175 2.22 -7.92 -22.89
CA PHE A 175 2.42 -7.20 -21.64
C PHE A 175 1.36 -7.54 -20.56
N GLU A 176 0.14 -7.88 -20.97
CA GLU A 176 -1.01 -8.10 -20.08
C GLU A 176 -1.43 -9.55 -19.91
N VAL A 177 -0.63 -10.50 -20.42
CA VAL A 177 -0.86 -11.91 -20.13
C VAL A 177 -0.95 -12.12 -18.61
N ASN A 178 -2.08 -12.69 -18.16
CA ASN A 178 -2.40 -12.98 -16.76
C ASN A 178 -2.47 -11.76 -15.82
N LYS A 179 -2.59 -10.53 -16.33
CA LYS A 179 -2.80 -9.36 -15.48
C LYS A 179 -4.29 -9.12 -15.25
N ILE A 180 -4.67 -8.93 -13.99
CA ILE A 180 -6.01 -8.49 -13.61
C ILE A 180 -6.09 -6.99 -13.84
N LEU A 181 -6.94 -6.58 -14.78
CA LEU A 181 -7.21 -5.17 -15.03
C LEU A 181 -8.23 -4.66 -14.01
N HIS A 182 -7.97 -3.48 -13.45
CA HIS A 182 -8.89 -2.80 -12.54
C HIS A 182 -9.37 -1.47 -13.15
N GLU A 183 -10.48 -0.95 -12.63
CA GLU A 183 -11.18 0.22 -13.19
C GLU A 183 -10.34 1.50 -13.26
N HIS A 184 -9.35 1.66 -12.38
CA HIS A 184 -8.50 2.84 -12.35
C HIS A 184 -7.45 2.91 -13.46
N LEU A 185 -7.21 1.81 -14.19
CA LEU A 185 -6.19 1.75 -15.24
C LEU A 185 -6.54 2.69 -16.39
N GLY A 186 -5.54 3.42 -16.88
CA GLY A 186 -5.70 4.28 -18.06
C GLY A 186 -5.70 3.51 -19.38
N PRO A 187 -5.73 4.25 -20.51
CA PRO A 187 -5.73 3.67 -21.85
C PRO A 187 -4.56 2.72 -22.10
N GLY A 188 -4.78 1.72 -22.95
CA GLY A 188 -3.80 0.66 -23.21
C GLY A 188 -2.46 1.22 -23.74
N GLU A 189 -2.51 2.13 -24.70
CA GLU A 189 -1.34 2.76 -25.29
C GLU A 189 -0.45 3.46 -24.26
N GLU A 190 -1.04 4.10 -23.25
CA GLU A 190 -0.30 4.76 -22.15
C GLU A 190 0.30 3.74 -21.19
N ARG A 191 -0.41 2.64 -20.92
CA ARG A 191 0.10 1.54 -20.09
C ARG A 191 1.26 0.83 -20.77
N LEU A 192 1.19 0.64 -22.09
CA LEU A 192 2.26 0.06 -22.90
C LEU A 192 3.48 1.00 -22.97
N ALA A 193 3.25 2.29 -23.21
CA ALA A 193 4.34 3.27 -23.22
C ALA A 193 5.04 3.35 -21.85
N LEU A 194 4.29 3.32 -20.74
CA LEU A 194 4.84 3.24 -19.40
C LEU A 194 5.68 1.98 -19.19
N HIS A 195 5.21 0.82 -19.67
CA HIS A 195 5.97 -0.42 -19.61
C HIS A 195 7.33 -0.27 -20.30
N ILE A 196 7.35 0.30 -21.51
CA ILE A 196 8.59 0.56 -22.25
C ILE A 196 9.47 1.50 -21.43
N LEU A 197 8.96 2.64 -20.94
CA LEU A 197 9.72 3.60 -20.13
C LEU A 197 10.42 2.95 -18.92
N ARG A 198 9.74 2.04 -18.23
CA ARG A 198 10.30 1.31 -17.07
C ARG A 198 11.50 0.43 -17.44
N THR A 199 11.63 0.01 -18.70
CA THR A 199 12.80 -0.75 -19.20
C THR A 199 13.98 0.13 -19.58
N GLN A 200 13.83 1.46 -19.56
CA GLN A 200 14.83 2.38 -20.09
C GLN A 200 15.84 2.89 -19.05
N GLY A 201 15.82 2.34 -17.84
CA GLY A 201 16.70 2.74 -16.74
C GLY A 201 16.31 4.07 -16.09
N LEU A 202 15.04 4.47 -16.22
CA LEU A 202 14.51 5.64 -15.51
C LEU A 202 14.29 5.32 -14.03
N VAL A 203 14.36 6.35 -13.19
CA VAL A 203 14.13 6.23 -11.75
C VAL A 203 12.66 5.86 -11.50
N PRO A 204 12.36 4.72 -10.86
CA PRO A 204 11.00 4.39 -10.48
C PRO A 204 10.53 5.30 -9.33
N GLU A 205 9.22 5.30 -9.06
CA GLU A 205 8.71 5.81 -7.79
C GLU A 205 9.45 5.16 -6.62
N HIS A 206 9.88 5.99 -5.68
CA HIS A 206 10.70 5.56 -4.56
C HIS A 206 10.48 6.49 -3.37
N VAL A 207 10.73 5.97 -2.17
CA VAL A 207 10.90 6.76 -0.96
C VAL A 207 12.39 6.82 -0.66
N GLU A 208 12.90 8.02 -0.50
CA GLU A 208 14.28 8.30 -0.12
C GLU A 208 14.41 8.29 1.41
N THR A 209 15.50 7.69 1.91
CA THR A 209 15.90 7.83 3.31
C THR A 209 17.12 8.74 3.38
N ARG A 210 16.96 9.92 3.99
CA ARG A 210 17.99 10.94 4.12
C ARG A 210 18.55 10.96 5.53
N THR A 211 19.87 10.93 5.68
CA THR A 211 20.49 11.07 7.00
C THR A 211 20.50 12.54 7.41
N LEU A 212 20.15 12.83 8.66
CA LEU A 212 20.16 14.16 9.23
C LEU A 212 21.51 14.42 9.92
N TYR A 213 22.04 15.63 9.73
CA TYR A 213 23.28 16.06 10.36
C TYR A 213 23.06 17.33 11.17
N SER A 214 23.73 17.45 12.31
CA SER A 214 23.78 18.69 13.07
C SER A 214 24.81 19.65 12.48
N THR A 215 24.51 20.94 12.48
CA THR A 215 25.48 21.98 12.11
C THR A 215 26.65 22.05 13.08
N PHE A 216 26.47 21.58 14.32
CA PHE A 216 27.51 21.53 15.35
C PHE A 216 28.36 20.27 15.28
N GLN A 217 27.81 19.16 14.77
CA GLN A 217 28.49 17.87 14.64
C GLN A 217 28.20 17.24 13.26
N PRO A 218 28.79 17.78 12.17
CA PRO A 218 28.44 17.38 10.80
C PRO A 218 28.88 15.96 10.43
N SER A 219 29.77 15.34 11.22
CA SER A 219 30.23 13.97 10.99
C SER A 219 29.39 12.90 11.70
N ILE A 220 28.45 13.30 12.57
CA ILE A 220 27.67 12.36 13.38
C ILE A 220 26.21 12.37 12.92
N PRO A 221 25.67 11.24 12.43
CA PRO A 221 24.27 11.09 12.09
C PRO A 221 23.36 11.37 13.30
N GLN A 222 22.37 12.25 13.13
CA GLN A 222 21.40 12.63 14.18
C GLN A 222 20.04 11.94 14.01
N GLY A 223 19.90 11.13 12.95
CA GLY A 223 18.64 10.47 12.61
C GLY A 223 18.50 10.27 11.11
N LYS A 224 17.33 9.78 10.71
CA LYS A 224 16.97 9.58 9.31
C LYS A 224 15.59 10.15 9.06
N LEU A 225 15.38 10.65 7.85
CA LEU A 225 14.14 11.22 7.36
C LEU A 225 13.67 10.40 6.16
N GLN A 226 12.43 9.90 6.20
CA GLN A 226 11.82 9.25 5.04
C GLN A 226 10.92 10.21 4.26
N MET A 227 11.19 10.34 2.96
CA MET A 227 10.50 11.31 2.12
C MET A 227 10.68 11.04 0.63
N TRP A 228 9.95 11.74 -0.24
CA TRP A 228 10.32 11.89 -1.64
C TRP A 228 10.01 13.30 -2.13
N VAL A 229 10.69 13.72 -3.20
CA VAL A 229 10.51 15.05 -3.79
C VAL A 229 10.35 14.94 -5.30
N ASP A 230 9.24 15.47 -5.79
CA ASP A 230 8.98 15.66 -7.21
C ASP A 230 9.21 17.13 -7.62
N VAL A 231 9.71 17.35 -8.84
CA VAL A 231 10.02 18.65 -9.43
C VAL A 231 9.36 18.74 -10.80
N PHE A 232 8.46 19.71 -10.96
CA PHE A 232 7.60 19.88 -12.13
C PHE A 232 7.84 21.24 -12.80
N PRO A 233 8.39 21.32 -14.02
CA PRO A 233 8.61 22.59 -14.69
C PRO A 233 7.28 23.22 -15.12
N LYS A 234 7.02 24.48 -14.73
CA LYS A 234 5.76 25.17 -15.05
C LYS A 234 5.49 25.32 -16.55
N SER A 235 6.53 25.26 -17.38
CA SER A 235 6.44 25.29 -18.84
C SER A 235 5.66 24.12 -19.43
N LEU A 236 5.55 22.99 -18.73
CA LEU A 236 4.77 21.82 -19.15
C LEU A 236 3.30 21.83 -18.66
N GLY A 237 2.86 22.92 -18.02
CA GLY A 237 1.50 23.05 -17.48
C GLY A 237 1.40 22.65 -16.00
N PRO A 238 0.18 22.46 -15.45
CA PRO A 238 0.03 22.00 -14.08
C PRO A 238 0.34 20.49 -13.94
N PRO A 239 1.01 20.04 -12.86
CA PRO A 239 1.14 18.62 -12.57
C PRO A 239 -0.21 17.99 -12.20
N GLY A 240 -0.29 16.65 -12.28
CA GLY A 240 -1.46 15.90 -11.84
C GLY A 240 -1.71 16.03 -10.33
N PRO A 241 -2.73 15.37 -9.76
CA PRO A 241 -3.06 15.51 -8.35
C PRO A 241 -1.91 15.00 -7.45
N PRO A 242 -1.68 15.62 -6.27
CA PRO A 242 -0.73 15.10 -5.30
C PRO A 242 -1.25 13.81 -4.65
N PHE A 243 -0.35 12.92 -4.23
CA PHE A 243 -0.73 11.77 -3.44
C PHE A 243 -1.28 12.18 -2.06
N ASN A 244 -2.41 11.58 -1.68
CA ASN A 244 -2.90 11.67 -0.30
C ASN A 244 -2.14 10.66 0.56
N ILE A 245 -1.20 11.17 1.33
CA ILE A 245 -0.32 10.36 2.18
C ILE A 245 -0.68 10.49 3.67
N THR A 246 -1.81 11.17 3.96
CA THR A 246 -2.35 11.29 5.31
C THR A 246 -2.53 9.91 5.92
N PRO A 247 -2.12 9.68 7.19
CA PRO A 247 -2.31 8.41 7.85
C PRO A 247 -3.77 7.97 7.79
N ARG A 248 -4.00 6.72 7.39
CA ARG A 248 -5.36 6.15 7.40
C ARG A 248 -5.82 6.09 8.84
N LYS A 249 -6.91 6.79 9.15
CA LYS A 249 -7.57 6.66 10.45
C LYS A 249 -8.21 5.27 10.52
N ALA A 250 -7.90 4.53 11.59
CA ALA A 250 -8.59 3.28 11.87
C ALA A 250 -10.09 3.56 11.95
N LYS A 251 -10.87 2.82 11.18
CA LYS A 251 -12.33 2.86 11.27
C LYS A 251 -12.75 1.77 12.24
N LYS A 252 -13.65 2.10 13.15
CA LYS A 252 -14.24 1.10 14.04
C LYS A 252 -15.20 0.24 13.22
N TYR A 253 -15.04 -1.08 13.37
CA TYR A 253 -15.94 -2.07 12.81
C TYR A 253 -16.34 -3.04 13.91
N GLU A 254 -17.55 -3.57 13.83
CA GLU A 254 -17.97 -4.74 14.59
C GLU A 254 -18.19 -5.91 13.64
N LEU A 255 -17.63 -7.05 14.01
CA LEU A 255 -17.90 -8.30 13.32
C LEU A 255 -19.07 -8.99 14.02
N ARG A 256 -20.21 -9.06 13.34
CA ARG A 256 -21.35 -9.86 13.78
C ARG A 256 -21.22 -11.27 13.23
N VAL A 257 -21.23 -12.25 14.14
CA VAL A 257 -21.25 -13.67 13.82
C VAL A 257 -22.58 -14.25 14.26
N ILE A 258 -23.35 -14.79 13.32
CA ILE A 258 -24.66 -15.40 13.59
C ILE A 258 -24.53 -16.89 13.29
N ILE A 259 -24.61 -17.73 14.31
CA ILE A 259 -24.59 -19.18 14.15
C ILE A 259 -26.02 -19.68 13.97
N TRP A 260 -26.31 -20.24 12.79
CA TRP A 260 -27.65 -20.74 12.45
C TRP A 260 -27.80 -22.22 12.78
N ASN A 261 -26.78 -23.01 12.47
CA ASN A 261 -26.86 -24.46 12.59
C ASN A 261 -25.48 -25.10 12.63
N THR A 262 -25.42 -26.33 13.12
CA THR A 262 -24.27 -27.23 12.97
C THR A 262 -24.74 -28.54 12.33
N LYS A 263 -23.89 -29.19 11.56
CA LYS A 263 -24.22 -30.45 10.90
C LYS A 263 -23.02 -31.37 10.81
N ASP A 264 -23.27 -32.67 10.86
CA ASP A 264 -22.25 -33.71 10.75
C ASP A 264 -21.16 -33.57 11.84
N VAL A 265 -21.52 -32.98 12.98
CA VAL A 265 -20.64 -32.82 14.14
C VAL A 265 -20.56 -34.16 14.85
N ILE A 266 -19.37 -34.72 14.92
CA ILE A 266 -19.11 -36.00 15.59
C ILE A 266 -18.87 -35.70 17.07
N LEU A 267 -19.67 -36.29 17.94
CA LEU A 267 -19.50 -36.22 19.39
C LEU A 267 -18.49 -37.32 19.78
N ASP A 268 -17.33 -36.95 20.31
CA ASP A 268 -16.33 -37.90 20.80
C ASP A 268 -16.52 -38.08 22.31
N GLU A 269 -16.76 -39.31 22.79
CA GLU A 269 -16.90 -39.62 24.24
C GLU A 269 -15.54 -39.71 24.97
N LYS A 270 -14.46 -39.17 24.40
CA LYS A 270 -13.11 -39.28 24.97
C LYS A 270 -12.32 -37.99 24.84
N SER A 271 -12.21 -37.29 25.97
CA SER A 271 -11.16 -36.31 26.24
C SER A 271 -9.78 -36.89 25.87
N ILE A 272 -9.09 -36.27 24.91
CA ILE A 272 -7.77 -36.72 24.46
C ILE A 272 -6.64 -35.83 25.01
N THR A 273 -6.90 -34.63 25.52
CA THR A 273 -5.85 -33.77 26.07
C THR A 273 -6.44 -32.84 27.14
N GLY A 274 -6.27 -33.22 28.41
CA GLY A 274 -6.61 -32.37 29.56
C GLY A 274 -5.66 -31.17 29.70
N GLU A 275 -5.68 -30.27 28.73
CA GLU A 275 -4.99 -28.98 28.80
C GLU A 275 -6.00 -27.83 28.74
N GLU A 276 -5.92 -26.93 29.71
CA GLU A 276 -6.51 -25.59 29.61
C GLU A 276 -5.63 -24.75 28.70
N MET A 277 -6.22 -24.14 27.66
CA MET A 277 -5.58 -23.06 26.91
C MET A 277 -6.60 -22.00 26.51
N SER A 278 -6.61 -20.90 27.26
CA SER A 278 -6.97 -19.56 26.77
C SER A 278 -6.30 -18.52 27.66
N ASP A 279 -4.97 -18.56 27.68
CA ASP A 279 -4.15 -17.56 28.34
C ASP A 279 -3.66 -16.55 27.29
N ILE A 280 -4.43 -15.49 27.07
CA ILE A 280 -3.82 -14.21 26.70
C ILE A 280 -3.65 -13.45 28.01
N TYR A 281 -2.54 -13.74 28.69
CA TYR A 281 -1.99 -12.84 29.70
C TYR A 281 -1.41 -11.63 29.00
N GLU A 282 -2.02 -10.46 29.19
CA GLU A 282 -1.30 -9.19 29.01
C GLU A 282 -1.01 -8.58 30.38
N HIS A 283 0.21 -8.80 30.86
CA HIS A 283 0.85 -7.91 31.80
C HIS A 283 1.79 -6.98 31.03
N PHE A 284 1.35 -5.75 30.78
CA PHE A 284 2.26 -4.67 30.42
C PHE A 284 1.70 -3.34 30.92
N TRP A 285 2.30 -2.80 32.00
CA TRP A 285 2.12 -1.40 32.34
C TRP A 285 2.99 -0.57 31.39
N SER A 286 2.47 -0.30 30.20
CA SER A 286 2.94 0.83 29.38
C SER A 286 1.82 1.87 29.33
N LEU A 287 2.15 3.11 29.67
CA LEU A 287 1.23 4.26 29.60
C LEU A 287 1.01 4.74 28.15
N ASP A 288 1.60 4.07 27.16
CA ASP A 288 1.51 4.43 25.75
C ASP A 288 0.53 3.51 24.99
N ASN A 289 -0.44 4.11 24.30
CA ASN A 289 -1.33 3.42 23.36
C ASN A 289 -0.49 2.77 22.26
N THR A 290 -0.28 1.45 22.34
CA THR A 290 0.47 0.71 21.33
C THR A 290 -0.49 0.17 20.29
N GLU A 291 -0.41 0.67 19.04
CA GLU A 291 -1.20 0.15 17.92
C GLU A 291 -0.50 -1.07 17.33
N PHE A 292 -1.14 -2.24 17.39
CA PHE A 292 -0.67 -3.45 16.72
C PHE A 292 -1.43 -3.68 15.41
N ARG A 293 -0.69 -3.94 14.33
CA ARG A 293 -1.27 -4.28 13.02
C ARG A 293 -1.20 -5.79 12.81
N ILE A 294 -2.30 -6.46 13.09
CA ILE A 294 -2.44 -7.91 12.92
C ILE A 294 -3.40 -8.25 11.76
N PRO A 295 -3.18 -9.36 11.04
CA PRO A 295 -4.15 -9.84 10.07
C PRO A 295 -5.51 -10.10 10.74
N PRO A 296 -6.63 -9.72 10.09
CA PRO A 296 -7.96 -9.90 10.67
C PRO A 296 -8.39 -11.37 10.55
N LYS A 297 -7.92 -12.22 11.46
CA LYS A 297 -8.27 -13.64 11.54
C LYS A 297 -9.40 -13.86 12.54
N LEU A 298 -10.42 -14.62 12.14
CA LEU A 298 -11.49 -15.10 13.01
C LEU A 298 -11.29 -16.60 13.28
N LEU A 299 -11.19 -16.96 14.56
CA LEU A 299 -11.19 -18.35 15.00
C LEU A 299 -12.52 -18.64 15.71
N ILE A 300 -13.25 -19.65 15.24
CA ILE A 300 -14.46 -20.16 15.87
C ILE A 300 -14.19 -21.58 16.32
N GLN A 301 -14.35 -21.86 17.61
CA GLN A 301 -14.25 -23.19 18.19
C GLN A 301 -15.65 -23.73 18.49
N ILE A 302 -15.82 -25.03 18.34
CA ILE A 302 -17.05 -25.75 18.64
C ILE A 302 -16.75 -26.74 19.76
N TRP A 303 -17.59 -26.72 20.78
CA TRP A 303 -17.50 -27.54 21.98
C TRP A 303 -18.85 -28.25 22.19
N ASP A 304 -18.82 -29.49 22.69
CA ASP A 304 -20.01 -30.16 23.19
C ASP A 304 -20.34 -29.62 24.58
N ASN A 305 -21.62 -29.43 24.86
CA ASN A 305 -22.08 -28.91 26.16
C ASN A 305 -22.64 -30.06 26.98
N ASP A 306 -21.78 -30.61 27.82
CA ASP A 306 -22.08 -31.82 28.59
C ASP A 306 -22.65 -31.48 29.97
N LYS A 307 -23.78 -32.11 30.30
CA LYS A 307 -24.48 -31.83 31.57
C LYS A 307 -23.78 -32.41 32.80
N PHE A 308 -22.90 -33.41 32.61
CA PHE A 308 -22.29 -34.18 33.70
C PHE A 308 -20.79 -34.50 33.48
N SER A 309 -20.15 -33.93 32.45
CA SER A 309 -18.71 -34.06 32.11
C SER A 309 -18.12 -32.68 31.76
N LEU A 310 -16.80 -32.61 31.56
CA LEU A 310 -16.16 -31.44 30.95
C LEU A 310 -16.58 -31.34 29.48
N ASP A 311 -16.80 -30.12 28.99
CA ASP A 311 -17.14 -29.86 27.60
C ASP A 311 -16.05 -30.38 26.66
N ASP A 312 -16.43 -31.25 25.71
CA ASP A 312 -15.49 -31.87 24.77
C ASP A 312 -15.26 -30.98 23.54
N TYR A 313 -14.00 -30.81 23.13
CA TYR A 313 -13.63 -30.02 21.96
C TYR A 313 -13.94 -30.77 20.65
N LEU A 314 -14.78 -30.18 19.79
CA LEU A 314 -15.27 -30.81 18.56
C LEU A 314 -14.52 -30.35 17.30
N GLY A 315 -13.93 -29.15 17.31
CA GLY A 315 -13.14 -28.62 16.21
C GLY A 315 -13.22 -27.11 16.07
N PHE A 316 -12.58 -26.59 15.02
CA PHE A 316 -12.54 -25.15 14.75
C PHE A 316 -12.75 -24.80 13.28
N VAL A 317 -12.99 -23.51 13.05
CA VAL A 317 -12.93 -22.83 11.76
C VAL A 317 -12.05 -21.59 11.93
N GLU A 318 -10.99 -21.49 11.14
CA GLU A 318 -10.16 -20.28 11.02
C GLU A 318 -10.42 -19.59 9.68
N LEU A 319 -10.68 -18.28 9.70
CA LEU A 319 -10.92 -17.47 8.51
C LEU A 319 -10.05 -16.21 8.53
N ASP A 320 -9.23 -16.02 7.50
CA ASP A 320 -8.68 -14.70 7.16
C ASP A 320 -9.80 -13.85 6.55
N LEU A 321 -10.27 -12.82 7.24
CA LEU A 321 -11.39 -11.99 6.79
C LEU A 321 -11.09 -11.17 5.52
N HIS A 322 -9.81 -10.97 5.18
CA HIS A 322 -9.43 -10.32 3.93
C HIS A 322 -9.47 -11.28 2.73
N ASN A 323 -9.21 -12.56 2.98
CA ASN A 323 -9.20 -13.63 1.97
C ASN A 323 -10.12 -14.78 2.39
N ALA A 324 -11.32 -14.46 2.86
CA ALA A 324 -12.21 -15.44 3.46
C ALA A 324 -12.67 -16.44 2.40
N VAL A 325 -12.59 -17.73 2.73
CA VAL A 325 -13.13 -18.79 1.88
C VAL A 325 -14.63 -18.58 1.70
N VAL A 326 -15.08 -18.51 0.44
CA VAL A 326 -16.50 -18.33 0.12
C VAL A 326 -17.29 -19.54 0.64
N PRO A 327 -18.34 -19.35 1.47
CA PRO A 327 -19.08 -20.46 2.07
C PRO A 327 -19.86 -21.27 1.03
N ALA A 328 -20.09 -22.55 1.34
CA ALA A 328 -20.98 -23.38 0.56
C ALA A 328 -22.44 -22.98 0.85
N LYS A 329 -23.26 -22.83 -0.20
CA LYS A 329 -24.69 -22.48 -0.02
C LYS A 329 -25.51 -23.58 0.64
N VAL A 330 -25.04 -24.82 0.59
CA VAL A 330 -25.70 -26.01 1.17
C VAL A 330 -24.67 -26.92 1.81
N SER A 331 -25.04 -27.57 2.92
CA SER A 331 -24.15 -28.43 3.70
C SER A 331 -23.49 -29.59 2.92
N GLN A 332 -24.14 -30.09 1.86
CA GLN A 332 -23.63 -31.19 1.03
C GLN A 332 -22.44 -30.77 0.16
N LYS A 333 -22.32 -29.47 -0.13
CA LYS A 333 -21.20 -28.90 -0.92
C LYS A 333 -20.09 -28.32 -0.04
N CYS A 334 -20.24 -28.45 1.28
CA CYS A 334 -19.27 -27.99 2.26
C CYS A 334 -18.26 -29.12 2.54
N SER A 335 -17.00 -28.93 2.19
CA SER A 335 -15.91 -29.90 2.42
C SER A 335 -14.59 -29.18 2.71
N LEU A 336 -13.61 -29.90 3.28
CA LEU A 336 -12.28 -29.35 3.54
C LEU A 336 -11.53 -28.91 2.29
N ASP A 337 -11.91 -29.37 1.10
CA ASP A 337 -11.36 -28.88 -0.18
C ASP A 337 -11.64 -27.40 -0.41
N MET A 338 -12.49 -26.78 0.40
CA MET A 338 -12.71 -25.33 0.38
C MET A 338 -11.56 -24.57 1.06
N ILE A 339 -10.81 -25.20 1.96
CA ILE A 339 -9.75 -24.56 2.74
C ILE A 339 -8.41 -24.63 1.96
N PRO A 340 -7.75 -23.49 1.69
CA PRO A 340 -6.49 -23.45 0.93
C PRO A 340 -5.39 -24.35 1.49
N GLU A 341 -5.24 -24.39 2.82
CA GLU A 341 -4.16 -25.10 3.53
C GLU A 341 -4.26 -26.62 3.41
N HIS A 342 -5.44 -27.15 3.12
CA HIS A 342 -5.69 -28.58 2.95
C HIS A 342 -5.66 -29.04 1.49
N LYS A 343 -5.34 -28.15 0.52
CA LYS A 343 -5.17 -28.54 -0.89
C LYS A 343 -3.73 -28.94 -1.23
N PRO A 344 -3.53 -29.99 -2.05
CA PRO A 344 -2.22 -30.28 -2.63
C PRO A 344 -1.76 -29.15 -3.56
N MET A 345 -0.48 -28.78 -3.50
CA MET A 345 0.15 -27.63 -4.16
C MET A 345 -0.13 -27.48 -5.67
N ASN A 346 -0.50 -28.55 -6.38
CA ASN A 346 -0.77 -28.53 -7.82
C ASN A 346 -2.21 -28.07 -8.21
N VAL A 347 -3.11 -27.78 -7.25
CA VAL A 347 -4.54 -27.45 -7.51
C VAL A 347 -5.00 -26.13 -6.85
N MET A 348 -4.08 -25.27 -6.38
CA MET A 348 -4.41 -23.98 -5.75
C MET A 348 -5.22 -23.01 -6.64
N LYS A 349 -5.26 -23.24 -7.96
CA LYS A 349 -5.93 -22.33 -8.93
C LYS A 349 -7.46 -22.21 -8.80
N ASN A 350 -8.12 -23.03 -7.96
CA ASN A 350 -9.59 -23.10 -7.90
C ASN A 350 -10.24 -22.76 -6.55
N VAL A 351 -9.52 -22.24 -5.54
CA VAL A 351 -10.17 -21.79 -4.30
C VAL A 351 -10.74 -20.39 -4.51
N LYS A 352 -12.04 -20.22 -4.31
CA LYS A 352 -12.70 -18.91 -4.35
C LYS A 352 -12.63 -18.28 -2.97
N THR A 353 -11.85 -17.22 -2.85
CA THR A 353 -11.81 -16.35 -1.66
C THR A 353 -12.44 -15.00 -1.98
N ALA A 354 -12.88 -14.30 -0.94
CA ALA A 354 -13.40 -12.94 -1.04
C ALA A 354 -13.08 -12.14 0.23
N SER A 355 -12.93 -10.83 0.11
CA SER A 355 -12.77 -9.93 1.25
C SER A 355 -14.12 -9.64 1.90
N LEU A 356 -14.27 -9.97 3.18
CA LEU A 356 -15.49 -9.66 3.94
C LEU A 356 -15.67 -8.14 4.15
N PHE A 357 -14.57 -7.38 4.11
CA PHE A 357 -14.62 -5.92 4.19
C PHE A 357 -15.21 -5.28 2.93
N GLU A 358 -15.10 -5.94 1.78
CA GLU A 358 -15.68 -5.52 0.49
C GLU A 358 -17.11 -6.03 0.34
N GLN A 359 -17.35 -7.32 0.61
CA GLN A 359 -18.68 -7.95 0.46
C GLN A 359 -19.66 -7.55 1.57
N LYS A 360 -19.15 -7.07 2.72
CA LYS A 360 -19.88 -6.71 3.96
C LYS A 360 -20.63 -7.84 4.67
N SER A 361 -21.11 -8.84 3.94
CA SER A 361 -21.83 -9.99 4.50
C SER A 361 -21.55 -11.26 3.71
N MET A 362 -21.39 -12.38 4.42
CA MET A 362 -21.34 -13.72 3.85
C MET A 362 -22.20 -14.65 4.67
N ARG A 363 -22.98 -15.51 4.01
CA ARG A 363 -23.77 -16.54 4.65
C ARG A 363 -23.59 -17.88 3.97
N GLY A 364 -23.42 -18.93 4.77
CA GLY A 364 -23.48 -20.32 4.32
C GLY A 364 -22.72 -21.24 5.25
N TRP A 365 -22.22 -22.34 4.69
CA TRP A 365 -21.62 -23.44 5.42
C TRP A 365 -20.09 -23.44 5.29
N TRP A 366 -19.40 -23.52 6.42
CA TRP A 366 -17.96 -23.76 6.52
C TRP A 366 -17.66 -25.10 7.20
N PRO A 367 -16.62 -25.83 6.74
CA PRO A 367 -16.23 -27.08 7.37
C PRO A 367 -15.43 -26.80 8.64
N CYS A 368 -15.70 -27.58 9.67
CA CYS A 368 -14.97 -27.61 10.92
C CYS A 368 -14.02 -28.81 10.92
N TYR A 369 -12.84 -28.65 11.50
CA TYR A 369 -11.81 -29.67 11.56
C TYR A 369 -11.06 -29.61 12.89
N VAL A 370 -10.49 -30.75 13.28
CA VAL A 370 -9.48 -30.87 14.34
C VAL A 370 -8.17 -31.17 13.63
N GLU A 371 -7.04 -30.72 14.18
CA GLU A 371 -5.72 -30.83 13.57
C GLU A 371 -5.49 -32.12 12.77
N LYS A 372 -5.07 -31.96 11.50
CA LYS A 372 -4.63 -32.99 10.53
C LYS A 372 -5.55 -34.19 10.24
N ASP A 373 -6.66 -34.40 10.96
CA ASP A 373 -7.59 -35.52 10.77
C ASP A 373 -9.00 -35.07 10.37
N GLY A 374 -9.16 -34.78 9.06
CA GLY A 374 -10.46 -34.75 8.39
C GLY A 374 -11.49 -33.71 8.88
N SER A 375 -12.64 -33.65 8.19
CA SER A 375 -13.73 -32.75 8.57
C SER A 375 -14.50 -33.39 9.72
N ARG A 376 -14.65 -32.68 10.83
CA ARG A 376 -15.36 -33.13 12.04
C ARG A 376 -16.68 -32.40 12.29
N GLY A 377 -17.14 -31.62 11.32
CA GLY A 377 -18.42 -30.94 11.38
C GLY A 377 -18.54 -29.86 10.32
N LYS A 378 -19.69 -29.21 10.29
CA LYS A 378 -19.97 -28.04 9.45
C LYS A 378 -20.78 -27.06 10.26
N VAL A 379 -20.46 -25.78 10.13
CA VAL A 379 -21.20 -24.69 10.75
C VAL A 379 -21.87 -23.84 9.68
N GLU A 380 -23.18 -23.62 9.82
CA GLU A 380 -23.90 -22.60 9.07
C GLU A 380 -23.84 -21.30 9.85
N MET A 381 -23.26 -20.27 9.24
CA MET A 381 -23.19 -18.95 9.86
C MET A 381 -23.41 -17.82 8.87
N THR A 382 -23.76 -16.65 9.41
CA THR A 382 -23.61 -15.37 8.71
C THR A 382 -22.49 -14.59 9.39
N LEU A 383 -21.57 -14.06 8.60
CA LEU A 383 -20.56 -13.08 9.02
C LEU A 383 -20.94 -11.73 8.43
N GLU A 384 -21.06 -10.69 9.24
CA GLU A 384 -21.28 -9.31 8.79
C GLU A 384 -20.22 -8.37 9.37
N VAL A 385 -19.60 -7.54 8.54
CA VAL A 385 -18.71 -6.45 8.96
C VAL A 385 -19.48 -5.14 8.92
N LEU A 386 -19.76 -4.59 10.09
CA LEU A 386 -20.63 -3.43 10.29
C LEU A 386 -19.82 -2.20 10.65
N GLY A 387 -20.08 -1.07 9.98
CA GLY A 387 -19.53 0.22 10.40
C GLY A 387 -20.32 0.82 11.57
N GLU A 388 -19.79 1.89 12.17
CA GLU A 388 -20.43 2.61 13.30
C GLU A 388 -21.91 2.89 13.07
N LYS A 389 -22.26 3.43 11.89
CA LYS A 389 -23.64 3.72 11.53
C LYS A 389 -24.54 2.47 11.49
N ASP A 390 -24.04 1.37 10.94
CA ASP A 390 -24.80 0.11 10.84
C ASP A 390 -25.02 -0.53 12.23
N ILE A 391 -24.07 -0.34 13.15
CA ILE A 391 -24.13 -0.82 14.53
C ILE A 391 -25.25 -0.09 15.29
N GLU A 392 -25.32 1.23 15.13
CA GLU A 392 -26.37 2.06 15.75
C GLU A 392 -27.77 1.76 15.17
N GLU A 393 -27.88 1.58 13.85
CA GLU A 393 -29.16 1.30 13.19
C GLU A 393 -29.66 -0.12 13.43
N ARG A 394 -28.75 -1.09 13.56
CA ARG A 394 -29.06 -2.51 13.73
C ARG A 394 -28.29 -3.08 14.91
N PRO A 395 -28.58 -2.74 16.17
CA PRO A 395 -27.85 -3.31 17.28
C PRO A 395 -28.18 -4.81 17.43
N ALA A 396 -27.23 -5.58 17.96
CA ALA A 396 -27.41 -7.01 18.26
C ALA A 396 -26.82 -7.34 19.64
N GLY A 397 -27.56 -8.08 20.45
CA GLY A 397 -27.09 -8.60 21.74
C GLY A 397 -26.11 -9.76 21.58
N LYS A 398 -25.49 -10.19 22.69
CA LYS A 398 -24.64 -11.38 22.70
C LYS A 398 -25.52 -12.63 22.74
N GLY A 399 -25.29 -13.57 21.83
CA GLY A 399 -26.11 -14.78 21.76
C GLY A 399 -27.59 -14.45 21.53
N ARG A 400 -28.45 -14.81 22.49
CA ARG A 400 -29.90 -14.54 22.44
C ARG A 400 -30.34 -13.40 23.35
N ASP A 401 -29.40 -12.68 23.95
CA ASP A 401 -29.68 -11.52 24.81
C ASP A 401 -30.21 -10.35 23.97
N GLU A 402 -30.93 -9.44 24.61
CA GLU A 402 -31.40 -8.23 23.94
C GLU A 402 -30.23 -7.29 23.55
N PRO A 403 -30.29 -6.62 22.38
CA PRO A 403 -31.38 -6.66 21.39
C PRO A 403 -31.31 -7.88 20.46
N ASN A 404 -32.34 -8.73 20.51
CA ASN A 404 -32.41 -9.96 19.72
C ASN A 404 -33.30 -9.77 18.47
N MET A 405 -32.86 -8.88 17.57
CA MET A 405 -33.66 -8.48 16.39
C MET A 405 -32.90 -8.50 15.06
N ASN A 406 -31.56 -8.53 15.08
CA ASN A 406 -30.73 -8.40 13.89
C ASN A 406 -29.73 -9.55 13.71
N PRO A 407 -30.19 -10.79 13.49
CA PRO A 407 -31.57 -11.25 13.38
C PRO A 407 -32.15 -11.69 14.74
N LYS A 408 -33.45 -11.97 14.78
CA LYS A 408 -34.04 -12.66 15.93
C LYS A 408 -33.63 -14.13 15.92
N LEU A 409 -33.02 -14.58 17.01
CA LEU A 409 -32.62 -15.96 17.27
C LEU A 409 -33.63 -16.62 18.21
N ASP A 410 -34.29 -17.66 17.69
CA ASP A 410 -35.21 -18.48 18.48
C ASP A 410 -34.45 -19.42 19.42
N MET A 411 -35.15 -19.93 20.43
CA MET A 411 -34.61 -20.96 21.32
C MET A 411 -34.25 -22.22 20.52
N PRO A 412 -33.14 -22.90 20.86
CA PRO A 412 -32.73 -24.10 20.16
C PRO A 412 -33.80 -25.19 20.35
N LYS A 413 -34.07 -25.94 19.28
CA LYS A 413 -34.93 -27.11 19.35
C LYS A 413 -34.13 -28.22 20.04
N TYR A 414 -34.38 -28.44 21.32
CA TYR A 414 -33.89 -29.64 21.99
C TYR A 414 -34.60 -30.83 21.36
N PHE A 415 -33.85 -31.73 20.72
CA PHE A 415 -34.38 -33.06 20.46
C PHE A 415 -34.49 -33.74 21.83
N GLU A 416 -35.71 -34.02 22.28
CA GLU A 416 -35.90 -35.02 23.33
C GLU A 416 -35.28 -36.32 22.79
N LYS A 417 -34.19 -36.76 23.42
CA LYS A 417 -33.49 -38.00 23.09
C LYS A 417 -34.40 -39.20 23.29
#